data_AF-A0A644Z4Z8-F1
#
_entry.id   AF-A0A644Z4Z8-F1
#
_cell.length_a   1.000
_cell.length_b   1.000
_cell.length_c   1.000
_cell.angle_alpha   90.00
_cell.angle_beta   90.00
_cell.angle_gamma   90.00
#
_symmetry.space_group_name_H-M   'P 1'
#
loop_
_entity.id
_entity.type
_entity.pdbx_description
1 polymer ?
#
loop_
_entity_poly.entity_id
_entity_poly.type
_entity_poly.pdbx_seq_one_letter_code
_entity_poly.pdbx_strand_id
1 'polypeptide(L)' 'MKFSDKVKYVRMKLELSQESLAKELGVSYSTVSRWERENRDPQMAMLGKFYNFCEKKEIYFEADKNQ' A
#
# COMPACT_ATOMS: atom_id res chain seq x y z
N MET A 1 -10.33 4.99 -5.82
CA MET A 1 -9.39 5.48 -4.77
C MET A 1 -7.98 5.40 -5.33
N LYS A 2 -7.14 6.43 -5.19
CA LYS A 2 -5.77 6.38 -5.74
C LYS A 2 -4.91 5.40 -4.94
N PHE A 3 -3.79 4.96 -5.51
CA PHE A 3 -2.87 4.05 -4.80
C PHE A 3 -2.36 4.66 -3.48
N SER A 4 -1.99 5.95 -3.48
CA SER A 4 -1.57 6.70 -2.30
C SER A 4 -2.61 6.65 -1.16
N ASP A 5 -3.88 6.81 -1.52
CA ASP A 5 -5.00 6.73 -0.60
C ASP A 5 -5.13 5.30 -0.04
N LYS A 6 -4.99 4.27 -0.90
CA LYS A 6 -5.09 2.86 -0.49
C LYS A 6 -4.02 2.52 0.53
N VAL A 7 -2.78 2.95 0.30
CA VAL A 7 -1.66 2.77 1.23
C VAL A 7 -1.97 3.41 2.59
N LYS A 8 -2.39 4.69 2.57
CA LYS A 8 -2.71 5.41 3.81
C LYS A 8 -3.89 4.78 4.55
N TYR A 9 -4.91 4.32 3.84
CA TYR A 9 -6.06 3.62 4.41
C TYR A 9 -5.63 2.33 5.12
N VAL A 10 -4.86 1.46 4.47
CA VAL A 10 -4.36 0.21 5.07
C VAL A 10 -3.55 0.51 6.32
N ARG A 11 -2.64 1.48 6.22
CA ARG A 11 -1.79 1.86 7.34
C ARG A 11 -2.61 2.30 8.55
N MET A 12 -3.60 3.17 8.34
CA MET A 12 -4.45 3.69 9.42
C MET A 12 -5.38 2.61 9.97
N LYS A 13 -5.97 1.76 9.12
CA LYS A 13 -6.85 0.67 9.53
C LYS A 13 -6.14 -0.37 10.41
N LEU A 14 -4.85 -0.59 10.16
CA LEU A 14 -4.01 -1.51 10.94
C LEU A 14 -3.23 -0.80 12.07
N GLU A 15 -3.47 0.50 12.29
CA GLU A 15 -2.81 1.32 13.31
C GLU A 15 -1.27 1.31 13.21
N LEU A 16 -0.74 1.25 11.99
CA LEU A 16 0.68 1.19 11.72
C LEU A 16 1.29 2.59 11.53
N SER A 17 2.55 2.73 11.93
CA SER A 17 3.39 3.82 11.43
C SER A 17 3.81 3.53 9.98
N GLN A 18 4.31 4.55 9.25
CA GLN A 18 4.86 4.33 7.91
C GLN A 18 6.05 3.37 7.94
N GLU A 19 6.84 3.40 9.02
CA GLU A 19 7.97 2.49 9.22
C GLU A 19 7.52 1.05 9.49
N SER A 20 6.49 0.86 10.33
CA SER A 20 5.94 -0.47 10.60
C SER A 20 5.32 -1.09 9.34
N LEU A 21 4.57 -0.31 8.56
CA LEU A 21 4.05 -0.80 7.28
C LEU A 21 5.19 -1.15 6.30
N ALA A 22 6.26 -0.37 6.26
CA ALA A 22 7.42 -0.67 5.42
C ALA A 22 8.09 -2.00 5.81
N LYS A 23 8.20 -2.29 7.11
CA LYS A 23 8.69 -3.57 7.65
C LYS A 23 7.81 -4.75 7.23
N GLU A 24 6.49 -4.62 7.39
CA GLU A 24 5.52 -5.65 6.98
C GLU A 24 5.58 -5.95 5.47
N LEU A 25 5.80 -4.92 4.64
CA LEU A 25 5.90 -5.03 3.19
C LEU A 25 7.30 -5.45 2.69
N GLY A 26 8.31 -5.47 3.56
CA GLY A 26 9.70 -5.71 3.18
C GLY A 26 10.22 -4.67 2.19
N VAL A 27 9.98 -3.39 2.45
CA VAL A 27 10.44 -2.22 1.68
C VAL A 27 11.06 -1.17 2.61
N SER A 28 11.69 -0.13 2.07
CA SER A 28 12.21 0.96 2.89
C SER A 28 11.09 1.90 3.35
N TYR A 29 11.31 2.58 4.48
CA TYR A 29 10.44 3.69 4.93
C TYR A 29 10.24 4.75 3.83
N SER A 30 11.32 5.10 3.11
CA SER A 30 11.27 6.07 2.02
C SER A 30 10.35 5.65 0.88
N THR A 31 10.19 4.34 0.63
CA THR A 31 9.23 3.82 -0.33
C THR A 31 7.78 4.10 0.10
N VAL A 32 7.41 3.74 1.33
CA VAL A 32 6.04 3.98 1.86
C VAL A 32 5.74 5.48 1.97
N SER A 33 6.70 6.27 2.46
CA SER A 33 6.60 7.73 2.52
C SER A 33 6.35 8.34 1.14
N ARG A 34 7.03 7.86 0.10
CA ARG A 34 6.81 8.31 -1.28
C ARG A 34 5.43 7.96 -1.78
N TRP A 35 4.93 6.74 -1.54
CA TRP A 35 3.58 6.37 -1.98
C TRP A 35 2.49 7.22 -1.34
N GLU A 36 2.62 7.59 -0.07
CA GLU A 36 1.61 8.42 0.61
C GLU A 36 1.69 9.91 0.22
N ARG A 37 2.85 10.40 -0.22
CA ARG A 37 3.08 11.83 -0.52
C ARG A 37 3.03 12.16 -2.00
N GLU A 38 3.63 11.32 -2.84
CA GLU A 38 3.74 11.56 -4.27
C GLU A 38 2.61 10.83 -4.98
N ASN A 39 1.87 11.57 -5.80
CA ASN A 39 0.82 11.04 -6.68
C ASN A 39 1.45 10.28 -7.87
N ARG A 40 2.36 9.35 -7.58
CA ARG A 40 3.12 8.54 -8.52
C ARG A 40 2.90 7.07 -8.18
N ASP A 41 2.36 6.34 -9.14
CA ASP A 41 2.15 4.90 -8.98
C ASP A 41 3.49 4.16 -8.94
N PRO A 42 3.62 3.13 -8.08
CA PRO A 42 4.83 2.35 -7.98
C PRO A 42 4.95 1.35 -9.15
N GLN A 43 6.12 0.73 -9.27
CA GLN A 43 6.33 -0.36 -10.23
C GLN A 43 5.45 -1.58 -9.91
N MET A 44 5.11 -2.36 -10.93
CA MET A 44 4.19 -3.51 -10.83
C MET A 44 4.57 -4.53 -9.75
N ALA A 45 5.86 -4.85 -9.60
CA ALA A 45 6.33 -5.77 -8.56
C ALA A 45 5.96 -5.30 -7.14
N MET A 46 5.88 -3.98 -6.96
CA MET A 46 5.63 -3.35 -5.69
C MET A 46 4.14 -3.19 -5.37
N LEU A 47 3.32 -2.99 -6.41
CA LEU A 47 1.86 -3.17 -6.35
C LEU A 47 1.51 -4.58 -5.88
N GLY A 48 2.16 -5.60 -6.44
CA GLY A 48 1.95 -7.00 -6.05
C GLY A 48 2.24 -7.26 -4.57
N LYS A 49 3.35 -6.74 -4.04
CA LYS A 49 3.67 -6.82 -2.60
C LYS A 49 2.59 -6.19 -1.73
N PHE A 50 2.13 -4.99 -2.10
CA PHE A 50 1.09 -4.29 -1.36
C PHE A 50 -0.24 -5.04 -1.35
N TYR A 51 -0.73 -5.49 -2.51
CA TYR A 51 -2.02 -6.19 -2.57
C TYR A 51 -1.98 -7.58 -1.90
N ASN A 52 -0.89 -8.33 -2.02
CA ASN A 52 -0.72 -9.59 -1.28
C ASN A 52 -0.76 -9.37 0.24
N PHE A 53 -0.11 -8.30 0.72
CA PHE A 53 -0.21 -7.92 2.13
C PHE A 53 -1.65 -7.57 2.53
N CYS A 54 -2.38 -6.83 1.69
CA CYS A 54 -3.77 -6.48 1.95
C CYS A 54 -4.66 -7.74 2.04
N GLU A 55 -4.53 -8.67 1.10
CA GLU A 55 -5.27 -9.95 1.11
C GLU A 55 -5.00 -10.75 2.38
N LYS A 56 -3.74 -10.84 2.82
CA LYS A 56 -3.36 -11.50 4.09
C LYS A 56 -3.96 -10.83 5.33
N LYS A 57 -4.32 -9.56 5.24
CA LYS A 57 -4.99 -8.79 6.32
C LYS A 57 -6.50 -8.69 6.10
N GLU A 58 -7.04 -9.43 5.13
CA GLU A 58 -8.46 -9.42 4.75
C GLU A 58 -8.96 -8.02 4.39
N ILE A 59 -8.09 -7.19 3.80
CA ILE A 59 -8.42 -5.87 3.27
C ILE A 59 -8.52 -5.98 1.75
N TYR A 60 -9.73 -5.77 1.24
CA TYR A 60 -10.01 -5.80 -0.18
C TYR A 60 -10.38 -4.41 -0.68
N PHE A 61 -9.84 -4.07 -1.84
CA PHE A 61 -10.28 -2.92 -2.62
C PHE A 61 -11.05 -3.50 -3.79
N GLU A 62 -12.33 -3.15 -3.94
CA GLU A 62 -13.08 -3.51 -5.14
C GLU A 62 -12.29 -3.00 -6.35
N ALA A 63 -11.88 -3.92 -7.23
CA ALA A 63 -11.24 -3.56 -8.49
C ALA A 63 -12.21 -2.63 -9.25
N ASP A 64 -11.81 -1.51 -9.84
CA ASP A 64 -10.93 -1.48 -11.04
C ASP A 64 -11.13 -2.74 -11.92
N LYS A 65 -12.35 -3.28 -11.96
CA LYS A 65 -12.86 -4.15 -13.01
C LYS A 65 -13.11 -3.24 -14.20
N ASN A 66 -12.06 -2.89 -14.93
CA ASN A 66 -12.10 -2.46 -16.32
C ASN A 66 -10.65 -2.38 -16.78
N GLN A 67 -10.16 -3.54 -17.22
CA GLN A 67 -9.07 -3.62 -18.18
C GLN A 67 -9.52 -3.01 -19.51
#